data_AF-A0A3N2PIQ2-F1
#
_entry.id   AF-A0A3N2PIQ2-F1
#
_cell.length_a   1.000
_cell.length_b   1.000
_cell.length_c   1.000
_cell.angle_alpha   90.00
_cell.angle_beta   90.00
_cell.angle_gamma   90.00
#
_symmetry.space_group_name_H-M   'P 1'
#
loop_
_entity.id
_entity.type
_entity.pdbx_description
1 polymer ?
#
loop_
_entity_poly.entity_id
_entity_poly.type
_entity_poly.pdbx_seq_one_letter_code
_entity_poly.pdbx_strand_id
1 'polypeptide(L)'
;MIGHTAQQGDGINADAVIFVGSPGVDTNSASDLKGVPTSEVWATRAEHDIIRRVPDWDIAHGNDPTREDFGGRVFSSDPGDPDDEGKTHSAYWNEGNRARRNIALIVTGQTDKVA
;
A
#
# COMPACT_ATOMS: atom_id res chain seq x y z
N MET A 1 3.51 3.79 -13.36
CA MET A 1 3.25 3.94 -11.90
C MET A 1 4.56 4.19 -11.16
N ILE A 2 4.52 4.50 -9.85
CA ILE A 2 5.74 4.71 -9.05
C ILE A 2 6.64 3.46 -8.99
N GLY A 3 6.05 2.25 -8.94
CA GLY A 3 6.85 1.02 -8.92
C GLY A 3 7.53 0.73 -10.25
N HIS A 4 6.96 1.14 -11.39
CA HIS A 4 7.67 1.10 -12.67
C HIS A 4 8.90 2.02 -12.65
N THR A 5 8.77 3.25 -12.12
CA THR A 5 9.89 4.18 -11.97
C THR A 5 10.96 3.61 -11.04
N ALA A 6 10.56 3.02 -9.91
CA ALA A 6 11.47 2.43 -8.94
C ALA A 6 12.27 1.23 -9.48
N GLN A 7 11.84 0.60 -10.58
CA GLN A 7 12.60 -0.48 -11.22
C GLN A 7 13.72 0.02 -12.14
N GLN A 8 13.68 1.29 -12.57
CA GLN A 8 14.60 1.86 -13.55
C GLN A 8 15.76 2.61 -12.89
N GLY A 9 16.91 2.67 -13.58
CA GLY A 9 18.07 3.46 -13.14
C GLY A 9 18.49 3.18 -11.70
N ASP A 10 18.73 4.26 -10.93
CA ASP A 10 19.07 4.21 -9.50
C ASP A 10 17.83 4.02 -8.59
N GLY A 11 16.64 3.86 -9.17
CA GLY A 11 15.37 3.69 -8.43
C GLY A 11 14.77 5.01 -7.96
N ILE A 12 14.09 4.98 -6.81
CA ILE A 12 13.50 6.16 -6.16
C ILE A 12 14.37 6.61 -4.98
N ASN A 13 14.49 7.93 -4.79
CA ASN A 13 15.16 8.51 -3.62
C ASN A 13 14.14 8.76 -2.52
N ALA A 14 13.82 7.72 -1.75
CA ALA A 14 12.88 7.78 -0.64
C ALA A 14 13.36 6.87 0.50
N ASP A 15 13.09 7.28 1.74
CA ASP A 15 13.38 6.44 2.90
C ASP A 15 12.35 5.30 3.05
N ALA A 16 11.11 5.55 2.63
CA ALA A 16 9.99 4.61 2.70
C ALA A 16 8.93 4.88 1.62
N VAL A 17 8.12 3.86 1.32
CA VAL A 17 6.96 3.95 0.40
C VAL A 17 5.73 3.38 1.07
N ILE A 18 4.57 4.02 0.87
CA ILE A 18 3.28 3.59 1.40
C ILE A 18 2.28 3.46 0.25
N PHE A 19 1.79 2.25 -0.01
CA PHE A 19 0.71 1.97 -0.94
C PHE A 19 -0.62 1.91 -0.20
N VAL A 20 -1.62 2.67 -0.66
CA VAL A 20 -2.92 2.80 0.00
C VAL A 20 -4.01 2.49 -1.01
N GLY A 21 -4.80 1.44 -0.76
CA GLY A 21 -5.88 1.02 -1.66
C GLY A 21 -5.40 0.70 -3.09
N SER A 22 -4.16 0.23 -3.26
CA SER A 22 -3.62 -0.03 -4.59
C SER A 22 -4.06 -1.41 -5.10
N PRO A 23 -4.47 -1.57 -6.37
CA PRO A 23 -4.68 -2.88 -6.99
C PRO A 23 -3.35 -3.55 -7.38
N GLY A 24 -2.25 -2.81 -7.34
CA GLY A 24 -0.94 -3.16 -7.88
C GLY A 24 -0.09 -1.89 -8.06
N VAL A 25 1.20 -2.03 -8.31
CA VAL A 25 2.17 -0.93 -8.38
C VAL A 25 3.13 -1.00 -9.57
N ASP A 26 2.79 -1.82 -10.57
CA ASP A 26 3.60 -2.25 -11.73
C ASP A 26 4.84 -3.09 -11.36
N THR A 27 4.82 -3.77 -10.20
CA THR A 27 5.86 -4.73 -9.77
C THR A 27 5.20 -5.95 -9.12
N ASN A 28 5.92 -7.08 -9.03
CA ASN A 28 5.40 -8.29 -8.40
C ASN A 28 5.93 -8.53 -6.99
N SER A 29 7.03 -7.86 -6.63
CA SER A 29 7.64 -7.94 -5.31
C SER A 29 8.13 -6.57 -4.84
N ALA A 30 8.11 -6.35 -3.52
CA ALA A 30 8.75 -5.21 -2.86
C ALA A 30 10.26 -5.17 -3.15
N SER A 31 10.90 -6.32 -3.38
CA SER A 31 12.32 -6.38 -3.75
C SER A 31 12.63 -5.78 -5.13
N ASP A 32 11.61 -5.60 -5.97
CA ASP A 32 11.75 -4.97 -7.29
C ASP A 32 11.80 -3.44 -7.20
N LEU A 33 11.44 -2.86 -6.06
CA LEU A 33 11.47 -1.42 -5.80
C LEU A 33 12.88 -0.99 -5.41
N LYS A 34 13.70 -0.56 -6.38
CA LYS A 34 15.07 -0.11 -6.11
C LYS A 34 15.05 1.25 -5.40
N GLY A 35 16.00 1.42 -4.48
CA GLY A 35 16.18 2.65 -3.71
C GLY A 35 15.44 2.68 -2.37
N VAL A 36 14.64 1.65 -2.06
CA VAL A 36 13.93 1.52 -0.77
C VAL A 36 14.12 0.11 -0.22
N PRO A 37 14.51 -0.06 1.06
CA PRO A 37 14.54 -1.38 1.69
C PRO A 37 13.14 -2.01 1.72
N THR A 38 13.03 -3.33 1.53
CA THR A 38 11.73 -4.03 1.61
C THR A 38 11.04 -3.85 2.98
N SER A 39 11.82 -3.65 4.05
CA SER A 39 11.32 -3.33 5.39
C SER A 39 10.68 -1.94 5.52
N GLU A 40 10.86 -1.08 4.52
CA GLU A 40 10.30 0.28 4.42
C GLU A 40 9.29 0.40 3.26
N VAL A 41 8.83 -0.74 2.73
CA VAL A 41 7.70 -0.81 1.80
C VAL A 41 6.47 -1.18 2.61
N TRP A 42 5.47 -0.30 2.61
CA TRP A 42 4.25 -0.43 3.41
C TRP A 42 3.01 -0.48 2.53
N ALA A 43 1.99 -1.23 2.95
CA ALA A 43 0.75 -1.35 2.22
C ALA A 43 -0.48 -1.45 3.13
N THR A 44 -1.62 -0.94 2.67
CA THR A 44 -2.92 -1.17 3.31
C THR A 44 -4.05 -1.21 2.28
N ARG A 45 -5.07 -2.03 2.55
CA ARG A 45 -6.33 -2.11 1.81
C ARG A 45 -7.46 -2.41 2.78
N ALA A 46 -8.50 -1.60 2.76
CA ALA A 46 -9.72 -1.80 3.53
C ALA A 46 -10.52 -3.01 3.00
N GLU A 47 -11.17 -3.73 3.90
CA GLU A 47 -11.92 -4.96 3.60
C GLU A 47 -13.01 -4.75 2.54
N HIS A 48 -13.71 -3.62 2.61
CA HIS A 48 -14.80 -3.27 1.70
C HIS A 48 -14.36 -2.25 0.65
N ASP A 49 -13.06 -2.14 0.38
CA ASP A 49 -12.58 -1.30 -0.71
C ASP A 49 -12.96 -1.91 -2.07
N ILE A 50 -13.53 -1.11 -2.96
CA ILE A 50 -13.88 -1.52 -4.33
C ILE A 50 -12.69 -2.12 -5.08
N ILE A 51 -11.47 -1.72 -4.73
CA ILE A 51 -10.24 -2.18 -5.37
C ILE A 51 -10.00 -3.68 -5.22
N ARG A 52 -10.59 -4.33 -4.20
CA ARG A 52 -10.54 -5.80 -4.05
C ARG A 52 -11.18 -6.55 -5.22
N ARG A 53 -11.98 -5.87 -6.05
CA ARG A 53 -12.64 -6.44 -7.23
C ARG A 53 -11.78 -6.35 -8.48
N VAL A 54 -10.69 -5.59 -8.45
CA VAL A 54 -9.72 -5.58 -9.54
C VAL A 54 -8.98 -6.92 -9.49
N PRO A 55 -8.93 -7.69 -10.59
CA PRO A 55 -8.26 -8.98 -10.58
C PRO A 55 -6.78 -8.85 -10.20
N ASP A 56 -6.37 -9.56 -9.14
CA ASP A 56 -4.99 -9.69 -8.65
C ASP A 56 -4.16 -10.58 -9.58
N TRP A 57 -4.09 -10.29 -10.87
CA TRP A 57 -3.21 -11.01 -11.80
C TRP A 57 -2.50 -10.01 -12.68
N ASP A 58 -1.17 -10.02 -12.60
CA ASP A 58 -0.03 -9.57 -13.45
C ASP A 58 -0.30 -9.07 -14.91
N ILE A 59 -1.48 -8.51 -15.16
CA ILE A 59 -2.06 -8.20 -16.47
C ILE A 59 -2.29 -6.68 -16.58
N ALA A 60 -2.45 -5.98 -15.45
CA ALA A 60 -2.62 -4.53 -15.42
C ALA A 60 -1.51 -3.80 -14.64
N HIS A 61 -1.28 -4.16 -13.37
CA HIS A 61 -0.42 -3.40 -12.44
C HIS A 61 0.45 -4.26 -11.51
N GLY A 62 0.74 -5.52 -11.85
CA GLY A 62 1.47 -6.44 -10.97
C GLY A 62 0.67 -6.89 -9.74
N ASN A 63 1.35 -7.45 -8.73
CA ASN A 63 0.73 -8.00 -7.54
C ASN A 63 0.19 -6.92 -6.57
N ASP A 64 -0.91 -7.24 -5.88
CA ASP A 64 -1.42 -6.45 -4.77
C ASP A 64 -0.37 -6.32 -3.64
N PRO A 65 0.03 -5.09 -3.27
CA PRO A 65 1.06 -4.86 -2.26
C PRO A 65 0.71 -5.35 -0.85
N THR A 66 -0.56 -5.69 -0.59
CA THR A 66 -1.01 -6.23 0.70
C THR A 66 -0.91 -7.75 0.81
N ARG A 67 -0.50 -8.44 -0.27
CA ARG A 67 -0.28 -9.89 -0.24
C ARG A 67 1.04 -10.23 0.46
N GLU A 68 1.05 -11.39 1.13
CA GLU A 68 2.25 -11.89 1.80
C GLU A 68 3.41 -12.13 0.82
N ASP A 69 3.11 -12.61 -0.39
CA ASP A 69 4.10 -12.89 -1.44
C ASP A 69 4.68 -11.61 -2.10
N PHE A 70 4.06 -10.44 -1.89
CA PHE A 70 4.66 -9.17 -2.30
C PHE A 70 5.86 -8.78 -1.40
N GLY A 71 5.90 -9.23 -0.15
CA GLY A 71 7.06 -9.08 0.74
C GLY A 71 7.24 -7.68 1.37
N GLY A 72 6.21 -6.84 1.34
CA GLY A 72 6.15 -5.58 2.11
C GLY A 72 5.52 -5.74 3.50
N ARG A 73 5.43 -4.65 4.25
CA ARG A 73 4.74 -4.58 5.55
C ARG A 73 3.30 -4.13 5.38
N VAL A 74 2.35 -4.94 5.82
CA VAL A 74 0.94 -4.58 5.80
C VAL A 74 0.55 -3.92 7.12
N PHE A 75 -0.22 -2.83 7.06
CA PHE A 75 -0.78 -2.16 8.23
C PHE A 75 -2.29 -2.02 8.13
N SER A 76 -2.93 -1.88 9.28
CA SER A 76 -4.38 -1.85 9.43
C SER A 76 -5.00 -0.53 8.95
N SER A 77 -6.13 -0.66 8.27
CA SER A 77 -7.11 0.40 8.00
C SER A 77 -8.44 0.06 8.68
N ASP A 78 -9.39 0.99 8.69
CA ASP A 78 -10.79 0.64 8.98
C ASP A 78 -11.38 -0.17 7.81
N PRO A 79 -12.27 -1.14 8.07
CA PRO A 79 -12.81 -2.03 7.03
C PRO A 79 -13.63 -1.30 5.97
N GLY A 80 -14.16 -0.12 6.31
CA GLY A 80 -15.04 0.67 5.44
C GLY A 80 -16.51 0.31 5.57
N ASP A 81 -17.30 0.83 4.65
CA ASP A 81 -18.74 0.59 4.52
C ASP A 81 -18.97 -0.52 3.46
N PRO A 82 -19.56 -1.67 3.83
CA PRO A 82 -19.85 -2.75 2.88
C PRO A 82 -20.88 -2.38 1.81
N ASP A 83 -21.74 -1.39 2.08
CA ASP A 83 -22.79 -0.95 1.16
C ASP A 83 -22.32 0.21 0.25
N ASP A 84 -21.15 0.81 0.54
CA ASP A 84 -20.54 1.89 -0.24
C ASP A 84 -19.02 1.70 -0.38
N GLU A 85 -18.65 0.71 -1.18
CA GLU A 85 -17.24 0.37 -1.42
C GLU A 85 -16.43 1.49 -2.10
N GLY A 86 -17.11 2.37 -2.86
CA GLY A 86 -16.47 3.52 -3.50
C GLY A 86 -16.09 4.60 -2.49
N LYS A 87 -16.97 4.88 -1.52
CA LYS A 87 -16.64 5.76 -0.40
C LYS A 87 -15.57 5.15 0.50
N THR A 88 -15.59 3.83 0.69
CA THR A 88 -14.52 3.12 1.42
C THR A 88 -13.14 3.40 0.82
N HIS A 89 -13.03 3.40 -0.51
CA HIS A 89 -11.77 3.68 -1.20
C HIS A 89 -11.17 5.07 -0.87
N SER A 90 -12.03 6.06 -0.59
CA SER A 90 -11.58 7.40 -0.22
C SER A 90 -11.38 7.60 1.29
N ALA A 91 -11.83 6.64 2.11
CA ALA A 91 -11.98 6.84 3.54
C ALA A 91 -10.68 6.73 4.36
N TYR A 92 -9.57 6.28 3.77
CA TYR A 92 -8.27 6.13 4.45
C TYR A 92 -7.80 7.43 5.12
N TRP A 93 -8.21 8.58 4.60
CA TRP A 93 -7.83 9.91 5.07
C TRP A 93 -8.84 10.56 6.02
N ASN A 94 -9.94 9.88 6.33
CA ASN A 94 -10.93 10.40 7.24
C ASN A 94 -10.37 10.50 8.66
N GLU A 95 -10.90 11.45 9.42
CA GLU A 95 -10.63 11.54 10.84
C GLU A 95 -11.07 10.26 11.55
N GLY A 96 -10.25 9.77 12.49
CA GLY A 96 -10.49 8.52 13.19
C GLY A 96 -10.05 7.25 12.46
N ASN A 97 -9.80 7.29 11.14
CA ASN A 97 -9.38 6.09 10.41
C ASN A 97 -8.01 5.58 10.89
N ARG A 98 -7.91 4.28 11.18
CA ARG A 98 -6.64 3.62 11.56
C ARG A 98 -5.53 3.85 10.53
N ALA A 99 -5.85 3.83 9.24
CA ALA A 99 -4.88 4.04 8.18
C ALA A 99 -4.22 5.42 8.28
N ARG A 100 -5.01 6.49 8.45
CA ARG A 100 -4.49 7.86 8.62
C ARG A 100 -3.51 7.95 9.78
N ARG A 101 -3.82 7.31 10.91
CA ARG A 101 -2.92 7.25 12.08
C ARG A 101 -1.63 6.49 11.75
N ASN A 102 -1.74 5.30 11.17
CA ASN A 102 -0.58 4.48 10.81
C ASN A 102 0.34 5.16 9.81
N ILE A 103 -0.21 5.86 8.82
CA ILE A 103 0.55 6.62 7.83
C ILE A 103 1.32 7.76 8.51
N ALA A 104 0.71 8.47 9.46
CA ALA A 104 1.41 9.47 10.25
C ALA A 104 2.54 8.84 11.10
N LEU A 105 2.33 7.65 11.68
CA LEU A 105 3.36 6.94 12.44
C LEU A 105 4.54 6.54 11.55
N ILE A 106 4.29 6.02 10.34
CA ILE A 106 5.34 5.67 9.37
C ILE A 106 6.12 6.92 8.96
N VAL A 107 5.43 7.97 8.53
CA VAL A 107 6.07 9.22 8.07
C VAL A 107 6.87 9.91 9.19
N THR A 108 6.50 9.71 10.45
CA THR A 108 7.22 10.28 11.61
C THR A 108 8.23 9.30 12.25
N GLY A 109 8.48 8.15 11.63
CA GLY A 109 9.47 7.17 12.10
C GLY A 109 9.06 6.39 13.36
N GLN A 110 7.80 6.45 13.76
CA GLN A 110 7.24 5.73 14.92
C GLN A 110 6.68 4.36 14.52
N THR A 111 7.47 3.61 13.74
CA THR A 111 7.04 2.36 13.09
C THR A 111 6.81 1.21 14.07
N ASP A 112 7.26 1.36 15.32
CA ASP A 112 7.00 0.47 16.47
C ASP A 112 5.55 0.50 16.96
N LYS A 113 4.81 1.56 16.61
CA LYS A 113 3.41 1.77 17.03
C LYS A 113 2.39 1.42 15.93
N VAL A 114 2.86 1.03 14.76
CA VAL A 114 2.02 0.68 13.61
C VAL A 114 1.38 -0.68 13.87
N ALA A 115 0.06 -0.77 13.63
CA ALA A 115 -0.74 -1.98 13.76
C ALA A 115 -1.46 -2.30 12.45
#